data_AF-A0A316JV33-F1
#
_entry.id   AF-A0A316JV33-F1
#
_cell.length_a   1.000
_cell.length_b   1.000
_cell.length_c   1.000
_cell.angle_alpha   90.00
_cell.angle_beta   90.00
_cell.angle_gamma   90.00
#
_symmetry.space_group_name_H-M   'P 1'
#
loop_
_entity.id
_entity.type
_entity.pdbx_description
1 polymer ?
#
loop_
_entity_poly.entity_id
_entity_poly.type
_entity_poly.pdbx_seq_one_letter_code
_entity_poly.pdbx_strand_id
1 'polypeptide(L)'
;MGQIVDITPGEISIAFDAPKAGKISLKELGVTDEQLVLEGGFLRLVFNLSGIGEHNYYQMPTVEFAYAENCSEIHWQCEFNEETILDTLDHHGHTSVLLLNRKKLKSLEHRHENVLIVHGEFPEPVHLSAENSYINFFK
;
A
#
# COMPACT_ATOMS: atom_id res chain seq x y z
N MET A 1 8.98 18.44 5.02
CA MET A 1 8.18 17.70 4.02
C MET A 1 7.51 16.58 4.80
N GLY A 2 6.27 16.82 5.22
CA GLY A 2 5.55 15.93 6.12
C GLY A 2 4.89 14.82 5.32
N GLN A 3 4.84 13.64 5.90
CA GLN A 3 3.79 12.68 5.63
C GLN A 3 3.09 12.52 6.97
N ILE A 4 1.77 12.70 6.98
CA ILE A 4 1.01 12.49 8.22
C ILE A 4 0.65 11.02 8.24
N VAL A 5 1.19 10.30 9.22
CA VAL A 5 0.85 8.90 9.45
C VAL A 5 -0.04 8.82 10.69
N ASP A 6 -1.30 8.47 10.47
CA ASP A 6 -2.27 8.19 11.52
C ASP A 6 -2.39 6.68 11.68
N ILE A 7 -2.21 6.20 12.91
CA ILE A 7 -2.04 4.78 13.19
C ILE A 7 -3.12 4.35 14.18
N THR A 8 -3.96 3.44 13.74
CA THR A 8 -5.05 2.84 14.50
C THR A 8 -4.86 1.31 14.49
N PRO A 9 -5.28 0.56 15.51
CA PRO A 9 -5.18 -0.90 15.48
C PRO A 9 -5.82 -1.49 14.22
N GLY A 10 -5.02 -2.14 13.37
CA GLY A 10 -5.45 -2.73 12.10
C GLY A 10 -5.61 -1.77 10.92
N GLU A 11 -5.45 -0.45 11.11
CA GLU A 11 -5.52 0.55 10.04
C GLU A 11 -4.37 1.57 10.12
N ILE A 12 -3.62 1.70 9.03
CA ILE A 12 -2.54 2.69 8.88
C ILE A 12 -2.93 3.65 7.78
N SER A 13 -3.14 4.91 8.14
CA SER A 13 -3.44 6.00 7.22
C SER A 13 -2.19 6.83 6.96
N ILE A 14 -1.82 7.00 5.69
CA ILE A 14 -0.63 7.73 5.23
C ILE A 14 -1.09 8.83 4.27
N ALA A 15 -0.96 10.08 4.68
CA ALA A 15 -1.24 11.23 3.83
C ALA A 15 0.02 11.73 3.11
N PHE A 16 -0.07 11.87 1.79
CA PHE A 16 0.98 12.44 0.97
C PHE A 16 0.70 13.92 0.68
N ASP A 17 1.61 14.78 1.15
CA ASP A 17 1.62 16.20 0.82
C ASP A 17 2.30 16.51 -0.53
N ALA A 18 3.03 15.53 -1.09
CA ALA A 18 3.73 15.67 -2.38
C ALA A 18 3.94 14.29 -3.04
N PRO A 19 3.96 14.22 -4.38
CA PRO A 19 4.33 12.99 -5.08
C PRO A 19 5.79 12.66 -4.79
N LYS A 20 6.04 11.48 -4.21
CA LYS A 20 7.40 10.98 -4.02
C LYS A 20 7.72 10.01 -5.17
N ALA A 21 8.70 10.38 -5.98
CA ALA A 21 9.15 9.57 -7.10
C ALA A 21 10.02 8.39 -6.65
N GLY A 22 9.80 7.23 -7.27
CA GLY A 22 10.60 6.02 -7.07
C GLY A 22 10.05 5.05 -6.02
N LYS A 23 10.89 4.07 -5.67
CA LYS A 23 10.58 2.99 -4.71
C LYS A 23 10.87 3.50 -3.29
N ILE A 24 9.84 3.54 -2.45
CA ILE A 24 9.91 4.05 -1.08
C ILE A 24 9.49 2.94 -0.14
N SER A 25 10.28 2.69 0.90
CA SER A 25 9.93 1.70 1.91
C SER A 25 8.81 2.20 2.84
N LEU A 26 8.02 1.30 3.42
CA LEU A 26 7.03 1.68 4.44
C LEU A 26 7.71 2.34 5.66
N LYS A 27 8.96 1.93 5.96
CA LYS A 27 9.80 2.55 6.98
C LYS A 27 10.08 4.02 6.71
N GLU A 28 10.36 4.37 5.46
CA GLU A 28 10.54 5.78 5.05
C GLU A 28 9.25 6.59 5.06
N LEU A 29 8.09 5.92 5.02
CA LEU A 29 6.79 6.57 5.22
C LEU A 29 6.52 6.85 6.70
N GLY A 30 7.28 6.25 7.63
CA GLY A 30 7.08 6.38 9.08
C GLY A 30 6.35 5.20 9.72
N VAL A 31 6.14 4.10 8.98
CA VAL A 31 5.60 2.85 9.52
C VAL A 31 6.72 2.04 10.15
N THR A 32 6.48 1.45 11.32
CA THR A 32 7.47 0.61 12.01
C THR A 32 7.09 -0.87 11.94
N ASP A 33 8.08 -1.76 12.03
CA ASP A 33 7.86 -3.21 11.98
C ASP A 33 6.93 -3.67 13.13
N GLU A 34 7.01 -3.03 14.31
CA GLU A 34 6.17 -3.32 15.48
C GLU A 34 4.67 -3.10 15.21
N GLN A 35 4.33 -2.20 14.29
CA GLN A 35 2.97 -1.87 13.90
C GLN A 35 2.44 -2.76 12.78
N LEU A 36 3.35 -3.50 12.15
CA LEU A 36 3.07 -4.46 11.09
C LEU A 36 3.10 -5.91 11.61
N VAL A 37 2.96 -6.07 12.92
CA VAL A 37 2.75 -7.36 13.57
C VAL A 37 1.26 -7.60 13.67
N LEU A 38 0.77 -8.56 12.89
CA LEU A 38 -0.61 -8.98 12.89
C LEU A 38 -0.69 -10.34 13.58
N GLU A 39 -1.54 -10.48 14.60
CA GLU A 39 -1.81 -11.79 15.22
C GLU A 39 -2.81 -12.63 14.40
N GLY A 40 -3.10 -12.21 13.16
CA GLY A 40 -4.16 -12.71 12.29
C GLY A 40 -5.30 -11.70 12.13
N GLY A 41 -5.99 -11.71 10.97
CA GLY A 41 -7.10 -10.82 10.67
C GLY A 41 -6.84 -9.87 9.50
N PHE A 42 -7.32 -8.62 9.60
CA PHE A 42 -7.31 -7.66 8.50
C PHE A 42 -6.32 -6.52 8.77
N LEU A 43 -5.47 -6.26 7.77
CA LEU A 43 -4.65 -5.07 7.65
C LEU A 43 -5.31 -4.13 6.64
N ARG A 44 -5.46 -2.87 7.02
CA ARG A 44 -5.92 -1.82 6.11
C ARG A 44 -4.88 -0.71 6.03
N LEU A 45 -4.38 -0.45 4.83
CA LEU A 45 -3.44 0.64 4.55
C LEU A 45 -4.16 1.67 3.69
N VAL A 46 -4.38 2.86 4.22
CA VAL A 46 -5.07 3.95 3.54
C VAL A 46 -4.03 4.98 3.12
N PHE A 47 -3.78 5.13 1.83
CA PHE A 47 -2.91 6.16 1.28
C PHE A 47 -3.76 7.30 0.74
N ASN A 48 -3.71 8.45 1.40
CA ASN A 48 -4.39 9.66 0.95
C ASN A 48 -3.47 10.44 -0.02
N LEU A 49 -3.89 10.46 -1.28
CA LEU A 49 -3.24 11.09 -2.42
C LEU A 49 -3.93 12.40 -2.82
N SER A 50 -4.81 12.97 -1.99
CA SER A 50 -5.55 14.19 -2.35
C SER A 50 -4.65 15.44 -2.38
N GLY A 51 -3.55 15.42 -1.64
CA GLY A 51 -2.59 16.54 -1.54
C GLY A 51 -1.48 16.52 -2.58
N ILE A 52 -1.35 15.44 -3.36
CA ILE A 52 -0.33 15.37 -4.41
C ILE A 52 -0.82 16.23 -5.59
N GLY A 53 -0.12 17.31 -5.91
CA GLY A 53 -0.48 18.18 -7.03
C GLY A 53 -0.32 17.49 -8.39
N GLU A 54 0.31 18.18 -9.35
CA GLU A 54 0.67 17.55 -10.62
C GLU A 54 1.67 16.41 -10.41
N HIS A 55 1.33 15.22 -10.93
CA HIS A 55 2.15 14.02 -10.77
C HIS A 55 2.01 13.09 -11.97
N ASN A 56 2.94 12.15 -12.09
CA ASN A 56 2.92 11.13 -13.14
C ASN A 56 3.02 9.75 -12.50
N TYR A 57 2.04 8.88 -12.77
CA TYR A 57 2.13 7.49 -12.36
C TYR A 57 3.16 6.71 -13.19
N TYR A 58 3.83 5.76 -12.55
CA TYR A 58 4.60 4.73 -13.25
C TYR A 58 3.72 3.92 -14.21
N GLN A 59 4.35 3.27 -15.20
CA GLN A 59 3.63 2.45 -16.17
C GLN A 59 2.87 1.29 -15.49
N MET A 60 3.46 0.71 -14.45
CA MET A 60 2.84 -0.27 -13.56
C MET A 60 3.16 0.14 -12.13
N PRO A 61 2.22 0.83 -11.45
CA PRO A 61 2.34 1.11 -10.03
C PRO A 61 2.35 -0.22 -9.27
N THR A 62 3.21 -0.34 -8.27
CA THR A 62 3.45 -1.61 -7.57
C THR A 62 3.52 -1.39 -6.08
N VAL A 63 2.95 -2.33 -5.33
CA VAL A 63 3.11 -2.42 -3.88
C VAL A 63 3.70 -3.78 -3.56
N GLU A 64 4.81 -3.78 -2.83
CA GLU A 64 5.52 -4.98 -2.42
C GLU A 64 5.42 -5.08 -0.90
N PHE A 65 4.96 -6.22 -0.40
CA PHE A 65 4.96 -6.55 1.02
C PHE A 65 5.88 -7.74 1.24
N ALA A 66 6.78 -7.61 2.20
CA ALA A 66 7.65 -8.69 2.64
C ALA A 66 7.29 -9.06 4.08
N TYR A 67 7.26 -10.35 4.38
CA TYR A 67 6.92 -10.89 5.69
C TYR A 67 7.90 -12.00 6.08
N ALA A 68 8.10 -12.15 7.40
CA ALA A 68 9.06 -13.11 7.93
C ALA A 68 8.57 -14.56 7.80
N GLU A 69 7.26 -14.76 7.95
CA GLU A 69 6.60 -16.05 7.87
C GLU A 69 6.37 -16.49 6.42
N ASN A 70 6.26 -17.80 6.20
CA ASN A 70 5.84 -18.35 4.93
C ASN A 70 4.31 -18.52 4.94
N CYS A 71 3.59 -17.48 4.54
CA CYS A 71 2.14 -17.53 4.42
C CYS A 71 1.76 -18.22 3.11
N SER A 72 0.84 -19.18 3.17
CA SER A 72 0.43 -19.95 1.98
C SER A 72 -0.73 -19.30 1.23
N GLU A 73 -1.63 -18.65 1.96
CA GLU A 73 -2.84 -18.01 1.46
C GLU A 73 -2.97 -16.64 2.10
N ILE A 74 -2.71 -15.57 1.33
CA ILE A 74 -2.99 -14.19 1.73
C ILE A 74 -3.93 -13.59 0.70
N HIS A 75 -5.02 -13.00 1.17
CA HIS A 75 -5.95 -12.29 0.30
C HIS A 75 -5.63 -10.81 0.33
N TRP A 76 -5.13 -10.31 -0.81
CA TRP A 76 -4.91 -8.89 -1.01
C TRP A 76 -5.98 -8.30 -1.90
N GLN A 77 -6.50 -7.15 -1.50
CA GLN A 77 -7.37 -6.33 -2.31
C GLN A 77 -6.84 -4.90 -2.32
N CYS A 78 -6.83 -4.28 -3.50
CA CYS A 78 -6.44 -2.88 -3.63
C CYS A 78 -7.57 -2.12 -4.28
N GLU A 79 -8.04 -1.09 -3.58
CA GLU A 79 -9.12 -0.21 -3.97
C GLU A 79 -8.59 1.21 -4.11
N PHE A 80 -9.13 1.96 -5.05
CA PHE A 80 -8.83 3.36 -5.25
C PHE A 80 -10.12 4.09 -5.57
N ASN A 81 -10.47 5.09 -4.76
CA ASN A 81 -11.74 5.79 -4.85
C ASN A 81 -12.93 4.81 -4.95
N GLU A 82 -12.98 3.84 -4.03
CA GLU A 82 -14.04 2.82 -3.91
C GLU A 82 -14.12 1.80 -5.07
N GLU A 83 -13.14 1.80 -5.98
CA GLU A 83 -13.05 0.80 -7.06
C GLU A 83 -11.81 -0.08 -6.97
N THR A 84 -11.96 -1.38 -7.20
CA THR A 84 -10.83 -2.31 -7.19
C THR A 84 -9.91 -2.10 -8.41
N ILE A 85 -8.67 -1.75 -8.13
CA ILE A 85 -7.62 -1.44 -9.12
C ILE A 85 -6.50 -2.48 -9.19
N LEU A 86 -6.55 -3.51 -8.32
CA LEU A 86 -5.62 -4.64 -8.37
C LEU A 86 -5.73 -5.34 -9.73
N ASP A 87 -4.60 -5.43 -10.44
CA ASP A 87 -4.52 -6.04 -11.77
C ASP A 87 -3.93 -7.45 -11.70
N THR A 88 -2.87 -7.62 -10.93
CA THR A 88 -2.21 -8.91 -10.71
C THR A 88 -1.65 -8.96 -9.30
N LEU A 89 -1.86 -10.08 -8.63
CA LEU A 89 -1.24 -10.42 -7.36
C LEU A 89 -0.21 -11.52 -7.63
N ASP A 90 1.03 -11.26 -7.28
CA ASP A 90 2.09 -12.25 -7.30
C ASP A 90 2.52 -12.54 -5.86
N HIS A 91 2.25 -13.74 -5.38
CA HIS A 91 2.50 -14.13 -3.99
C HIS A 91 3.46 -15.32 -3.96
N HIS A 92 4.60 -15.11 -3.30
CA HIS A 92 5.68 -16.08 -3.16
C HIS A 92 6.04 -16.24 -1.69
N GLY A 93 5.16 -16.87 -0.91
CA GLY A 93 5.45 -17.40 0.42
C GLY A 93 5.83 -16.39 1.51
N HIS A 94 6.90 -15.63 1.32
CA HIS A 94 7.40 -14.54 2.16
C HIS A 94 7.19 -13.15 1.55
N THR A 95 6.76 -13.07 0.29
CA THR A 95 6.60 -11.78 -0.41
C THR A 95 5.35 -11.74 -1.27
N SER A 96 4.62 -10.63 -1.21
CA SER A 96 3.48 -10.33 -2.08
C SER A 96 3.76 -9.08 -2.87
N VAL A 97 3.60 -9.17 -4.19
CA VAL A 97 3.73 -8.06 -5.12
C VAL A 97 2.37 -7.81 -5.76
N LEU A 98 1.80 -6.65 -5.47
CA LEU A 98 0.52 -6.19 -6.01
C LEU A 98 0.82 -5.23 -7.17
N LEU A 99 0.48 -5.65 -8.38
CA LEU A 99 0.54 -4.81 -9.57
C LEU A 99 -0.80 -4.11 -9.76
N LEU A 100 -0.77 -2.79 -9.82
CA LEU A 100 -1.97 -1.96 -9.92
C LEU A 100 -2.20 -1.51 -11.36
N ASN A 101 -3.47 -1.38 -11.73
CA ASN A 101 -3.85 -0.94 -13.06
C ASN A 101 -3.76 0.59 -13.17
N ARG A 102 -2.67 1.09 -13.78
CA ARG A 102 -2.47 2.53 -14.05
C ARG A 102 -3.65 3.18 -14.77
N LYS A 103 -4.29 2.48 -15.72
CA LYS A 103 -5.40 3.06 -16.50
C LYS A 103 -6.60 3.31 -15.61
N LYS A 104 -6.90 2.38 -14.69
CA LYS A 104 -7.96 2.55 -13.69
C LYS A 104 -7.62 3.70 -12.74
N LEU A 105 -6.41 3.73 -12.17
CA LEU A 105 -5.94 4.83 -11.32
C LEU A 105 -6.18 6.19 -11.97
N LYS A 106 -5.70 6.38 -13.21
CA LYS A 106 -5.88 7.63 -13.94
C LYS A 106 -7.35 7.94 -14.28
N SER A 107 -8.19 6.93 -14.44
CA SER A 107 -9.60 7.11 -14.75
C SER A 107 -10.44 7.45 -13.53
N LEU A 108 -10.06 6.92 -12.36
CA LEU A 108 -10.72 7.10 -11.07
C LEU A 108 -10.19 8.30 -10.31
N GLU A 109 -9.05 8.84 -10.72
CA GLU A 109 -8.45 10.03 -10.11
C GLU A 109 -9.39 11.24 -10.22
N HIS A 110 -9.71 11.81 -9.06
CA HIS A 110 -10.48 13.03 -8.94
C HIS A 110 -9.56 14.21 -8.60
N ARG A 111 -10.03 15.43 -8.89
CA ARG A 111 -9.25 16.65 -8.62
C ARG A 111 -9.08 17.00 -7.14
N HIS A 112 -9.88 16.39 -6.25
CA HIS A 112 -9.96 16.81 -4.85
C HIS A 112 -9.88 15.67 -3.84
N GLU A 113 -10.23 14.44 -4.23
CA GLU A 113 -10.23 13.28 -3.33
C GLU A 113 -9.62 12.09 -4.07
N ASN A 114 -8.45 11.66 -3.60
CA ASN A 114 -7.79 10.46 -4.10
C ASN A 114 -7.35 9.63 -2.91
N VAL A 115 -8.02 8.50 -2.69
CA VAL A 115 -7.71 7.61 -1.57
C VAL A 115 -7.51 6.21 -2.12
N LEU A 116 -6.30 5.70 -1.92
CA LEU A 116 -5.94 4.33 -2.23
C LEU A 116 -5.99 3.51 -0.95
N ILE A 117 -6.71 2.40 -0.96
CA ILE A 117 -6.84 1.52 0.20
C ILE A 117 -6.33 0.14 -0.18
N VAL A 118 -5.37 -0.38 0.56
CA VAL A 118 -4.89 -1.74 0.44
C VAL A 118 -5.39 -2.54 1.63
N HIS A 119 -6.14 -3.59 1.35
CA HIS A 119 -6.61 -4.56 2.31
C HIS A 119 -5.77 -5.82 2.18
N GLY A 120 -5.23 -6.29 3.30
CA GLY A 120 -4.59 -7.59 3.42
C GLY A 120 -5.33 -8.41 4.47
N GLU A 121 -5.84 -9.57 4.08
CA GLU A 121 -6.44 -10.54 5.00
C GLU A 121 -5.47 -11.70 5.20
N PHE A 122 -5.10 -11.90 6.45
CA PHE A 122 -4.14 -12.89 6.89
C PHE A 122 -4.84 -13.92 7.79
N PRO A 123 -4.89 -15.20 7.38
CA PRO A 123 -5.49 -16.25 8.20
C PRO A 123 -4.62 -16.62 9.41
N GLU A 124 -3.32 -16.31 9.36
CA GLU A 124 -2.32 -16.64 10.37
C GLU A 124 -1.58 -15.39 10.84
N PRO A 125 -0.98 -15.41 12.05
CA PRO A 125 -0.15 -14.32 12.51
C PRO A 125 1.07 -14.10 11.59
N VAL A 126 1.33 -12.85 11.23
CA VAL A 126 2.38 -12.46 10.30
C VAL A 126 3.10 -11.21 10.79
N HIS A 127 4.41 -11.16 10.55
CA HIS A 127 5.25 -10.00 10.81
C HIS A 127 5.69 -9.43 9.46
N LEU A 128 5.09 -8.32 9.03
CA LEU A 128 5.56 -7.64 7.82
C LEU A 128 6.78 -6.78 8.16
N SER A 129 7.73 -6.73 7.23
CA SER A 129 8.92 -5.89 7.32
C SER A 129 8.65 -4.55 6.66
N ALA A 130 8.62 -3.47 7.43
CA ALA A 130 8.47 -2.11 6.91
C ALA A 130 9.67 -1.69 6.05
N GLU A 131 10.85 -2.23 6.34
CA GLU A 131 12.07 -1.97 5.56
C GLU A 131 12.06 -2.68 4.20
N ASN A 132 11.57 -3.93 4.16
CA ASN A 132 11.52 -4.73 2.93
C ASN A 132 10.18 -4.65 2.18
N SER A 133 9.24 -3.84 2.68
CA SER A 133 7.98 -3.54 1.99
C SER A 133 8.06 -2.16 1.36
N TYR A 134 7.62 -2.05 0.11
CA TYR A 134 7.84 -0.88 -0.71
C TYR A 134 6.61 -0.49 -1.51
N ILE A 135 6.46 0.80 -1.75
CA ILE A 135 5.50 1.35 -2.68
C ILE A 135 6.23 2.03 -3.83
N ASN A 136 5.67 1.90 -5.04
CA ASN A 136 6.17 2.56 -6.22
C ASN A 136 4.99 3.07 -7.06
N PHE A 137 4.54 4.29 -6.78
CA PHE A 137 3.37 4.88 -7.42
C PHE A 137 3.74 5.94 -8.47
N PHE A 138 4.66 6.86 -8.13
CA PHE A 138 4.94 8.06 -8.92
C PHE A 138 6.34 8.02 -9.54
N LYS A 139 6.45 8.58 -10.76
CA LYS A 139 7.69 8.75 -11.53
C LYS A 139 8.21 10.18 -11.43
#